data_AF-A0A6G2JM88-F1
#
_entry.id   AF-A0A6G2JM88-F1
#
_cell.length_a   1.000
_cell.length_b   1.000
_cell.length_c   1.000
_cell.angle_alpha   90.00
_cell.angle_beta   90.00
_cell.angle_gamma   90.00
#
_symmetry.space_group_name_H-M   'P 1'
#
loop_
_entity.id
_entity.type
_entity.pdbx_description
1 polymer ?
#
loop_
_entity_poly.entity_id
_entity_poly.type
_entity_poly.pdbx_seq_one_letter_code
_entity_poly.pdbx_strand_id
1 'polypeptide(L)'
;MADNPAVLDLNVRYFQDSTPADVPCREEHFIRREFRMNLPVEQTALVLVDLWNAHFIESWIERAARVTREAIVPAIEMSRKAGLPVIHAPSPEVARQFPQSARNPAAPASPRGGADWPPPAFRSREGAYRAFHGPRSQPPGIGLHWDPISDGLTVSPSVEVRDEDVVITTGAELHEVLAERNVLHLVYAGFATNWCVLGRDYGIRSMARYGYNIVFLRDCTAGVEFPDTLDELFVTEIAVREIEQQFGFSASNQDYFESCRKISERNEN
;
A
#
# COMPACT_ATOMS: atom_id res chain seq x y z
N MET A 1 8.69 22.14 -30.84
CA MET A 1 7.94 22.44 -29.59
C MET A 1 8.29 21.32 -28.64
N ALA A 2 8.88 21.63 -27.47
CA ALA A 2 9.16 20.59 -26.48
C ALA A 2 7.80 20.02 -26.05
N ASP A 3 7.61 18.72 -26.27
CA ASP A 3 6.39 18.03 -25.90
C ASP A 3 6.27 18.08 -24.37
N ASN A 4 5.20 18.70 -23.86
CA ASN A 4 5.06 18.91 -22.42
C ASN A 4 4.88 17.53 -21.76
N PRO A 5 5.68 17.08 -20.78
CA PRO A 5 5.55 15.72 -20.24
C PRO A 5 4.12 15.45 -19.72
N ALA A 6 3.65 14.20 -19.84
CA ALA A 6 2.35 13.82 -19.32
C ALA A 6 2.34 13.96 -17.79
N VAL A 7 1.25 14.51 -17.25
CA VAL A 7 1.11 14.81 -15.81
C VAL A 7 -0.18 14.22 -15.29
N LEU A 8 -0.07 13.51 -14.18
CA LEU A 8 -1.18 13.08 -13.35
C LEU A 8 -1.51 14.24 -12.37
N ASP A 9 -2.57 14.98 -12.66
CA ASP A 9 -3.05 16.14 -11.90
C ASP A 9 -4.17 15.70 -10.95
N LEU A 10 -3.81 15.53 -9.68
CA LEU A 10 -4.71 15.02 -8.64
C LEU A 10 -5.15 16.14 -7.69
N ASN A 11 -6.43 16.17 -7.34
CA ASN A 11 -6.87 16.86 -6.13
C ASN A 11 -6.54 15.96 -4.93
N VAL A 12 -5.45 16.29 -4.23
CA VAL A 12 -4.99 15.50 -3.08
C VAL A 12 -5.43 16.16 -1.79
N ARG A 13 -5.64 15.36 -0.75
CA ARG A 13 -5.95 15.82 0.60
C ARG A 13 -4.92 15.36 1.62
N TYR A 14 -4.75 16.15 2.67
CA TYR A 14 -3.92 15.84 3.84
C TYR A 14 -4.53 16.45 5.10
N PHE A 15 -4.06 16.02 6.28
CA PHE A 15 -4.50 16.55 7.56
C PHE A 15 -3.45 17.52 8.09
N GLN A 16 -3.83 18.78 8.27
CA GLN A 16 -2.94 19.81 8.79
C GLN A 16 -3.05 19.82 10.32
N ASP A 17 -1.97 19.41 10.98
CA ASP A 17 -1.80 19.40 12.44
C ASP A 17 -1.03 20.63 12.97
N SER A 18 -1.13 21.73 12.21
CA SER A 18 -0.57 23.03 12.55
C SER A 18 -1.60 24.14 12.35
N THR A 19 -1.52 25.18 13.18
CA THR A 19 -2.42 26.32 13.13
C THR A 19 -1.72 27.59 12.65
N PRO A 20 -2.47 28.60 12.15
CA PRO A 20 -1.94 29.94 11.94
C PRO A 20 -1.27 30.52 13.20
N ALA A 21 -0.34 31.46 13.02
CA ALA A 21 0.50 32.00 14.09
C ALA A 21 -0.29 32.65 15.25
N ASP A 22 -1.50 33.13 14.98
CA ASP A 22 -2.41 33.78 15.92
C ASP A 22 -3.42 32.82 16.59
N VAL A 23 -3.40 31.54 16.24
CA VAL A 23 -4.30 30.51 16.76
C VAL A 23 -3.50 29.49 17.58
N PRO A 24 -3.88 29.17 18.84
CA PRO A 24 -3.23 28.10 19.60
C PRO A 24 -3.27 26.76 18.85
N CYS A 25 -2.12 26.10 18.76
CA CYS A 25 -2.01 24.78 18.15
C CYS A 25 -2.63 23.74 19.08
N ARG A 26 -3.90 23.40 18.82
CA ARG A 26 -4.72 22.46 19.60
C ARG A 26 -5.47 21.54 18.63
N GLU A 27 -5.69 20.29 19.02
CA GLU A 27 -6.25 19.25 18.13
C GLU A 27 -7.60 19.63 17.53
N GLU A 28 -8.45 20.37 18.26
CA GLU A 28 -9.75 20.85 17.76
C GLU A 28 -9.63 21.85 16.60
N HIS A 29 -8.44 22.39 16.33
CA HIS A 29 -8.17 23.30 15.22
C HIS A 29 -7.51 22.62 14.02
N PHE A 30 -7.22 21.32 14.10
CA PHE A 30 -6.66 20.60 12.97
C PHE A 30 -7.73 20.39 11.91
N ILE A 31 -7.33 20.51 10.65
CA ILE A 31 -8.26 20.52 9.52
C ILE A 31 -7.73 19.72 8.35
N ARG A 32 -8.65 19.19 7.57
CA ARG A 32 -8.33 18.57 6.28
C ARG A 32 -8.16 19.67 5.23
N ARG A 33 -7.07 19.61 4.48
CA ARG A 33 -6.74 20.54 3.40
C ARG A 33 -6.70 19.77 2.08
N GLU A 34 -7.03 20.47 1.00
CA GLU A 34 -6.98 19.94 -0.35
C GLU A 34 -6.22 20.90 -1.26
N PHE A 35 -5.48 20.37 -2.23
CA PHE A 35 -4.82 21.15 -3.28
C PHE A 35 -4.52 20.28 -4.50
N ARG A 36 -4.24 20.96 -5.62
CA ARG A 36 -3.81 20.29 -6.87
C ARG A 36 -2.33 19.92 -6.80
N MET A 37 -2.04 18.65 -7.02
CA MET A 37 -0.69 18.11 -7.12
C MET A 37 -0.47 17.51 -8.50
N ASN A 38 0.54 18.04 -9.19
CA ASN A 38 0.97 17.58 -10.50
C ASN A 38 2.10 16.56 -10.34
N LEU A 39 1.87 15.32 -10.76
CA LEU A 39 2.85 14.24 -10.72
C LEU A 39 3.28 13.88 -12.16
N PRO A 40 4.54 14.09 -12.56
CA PRO A 40 5.01 13.65 -13.87
C PRO A 40 4.83 12.13 -14.02
N VAL A 41 4.16 11.69 -15.07
CA VAL A 41 3.84 10.27 -15.30
C VAL A 41 5.11 9.43 -15.34
N GLU A 42 6.16 9.93 -16.01
CA GLU A 42 7.46 9.25 -16.11
C GLU A 42 8.17 9.07 -14.75
N GLN A 43 7.76 9.82 -13.72
CA GLN A 43 8.30 9.75 -12.36
C GLN A 43 7.29 9.16 -11.37
N THR A 44 6.19 8.56 -11.83
CA THR A 44 5.09 8.08 -10.98
C THR A 44 4.78 6.61 -11.24
N ALA A 45 4.62 5.81 -10.18
CA ALA A 45 4.22 4.40 -10.27
C ALA A 45 3.02 4.08 -9.36
N LEU A 46 2.20 3.11 -9.78
CA LEU A 46 1.17 2.50 -8.94
C LEU A 46 1.76 1.29 -8.20
N VAL A 47 1.65 1.28 -6.87
CA VAL A 47 2.12 0.20 -5.98
C VAL A 47 0.92 -0.50 -5.34
N LEU A 48 0.82 -1.82 -5.52
CA LEU A 48 -0.29 -2.65 -5.10
C LEU A 48 0.14 -3.59 -3.96
N VAL A 49 -0.37 -3.35 -2.76
CA VAL A 49 0.04 -4.10 -1.56
C VAL A 49 -0.93 -5.23 -1.25
N ASP A 50 -0.42 -6.47 -1.24
CA ASP A 50 -1.09 -7.66 -0.70
C ASP A 50 -2.55 -7.87 -1.19
N LEU A 51 -2.77 -7.81 -2.52
CA LEU A 51 -4.08 -8.10 -3.15
C LEU A 51 -4.39 -9.62 -3.17
N TRP A 52 -4.51 -10.25 -2.01
CA TRP A 52 -4.64 -11.70 -1.90
C TRP A 52 -6.02 -12.25 -2.29
N ASN A 53 -6.05 -13.52 -2.69
CA ASN A 53 -7.26 -14.29 -2.96
C ASN A 53 -7.99 -14.78 -1.70
N ALA A 54 -7.30 -14.85 -0.56
CA ALA A 54 -7.82 -15.47 0.66
C ALA A 54 -7.34 -14.76 1.93
N HIS A 55 -8.21 -14.78 2.95
CA HIS A 55 -7.87 -14.41 4.31
C HIS A 55 -8.86 -15.05 5.28
N PHE A 56 -8.41 -15.37 6.49
CA PHE A 56 -9.20 -16.12 7.47
C PHE A 56 -10.32 -15.31 8.14
N ILE A 57 -10.29 -13.98 8.01
CA ILE A 57 -11.37 -13.10 8.45
C ILE A 57 -12.37 -12.95 7.30
N GLU A 58 -13.46 -13.71 7.36
CA GLU A 58 -14.48 -13.82 6.31
C GLU A 58 -15.05 -12.45 5.88
N SER A 59 -15.56 -11.67 6.84
CA SER A 59 -16.16 -10.35 6.56
C SER A 59 -15.17 -9.35 5.94
N TRP A 60 -13.87 -9.51 6.26
CA TRP A 60 -12.82 -8.69 5.68
C TRP A 60 -12.47 -9.12 4.26
N ILE A 61 -12.33 -10.42 3.99
CA ILE A 61 -12.00 -10.89 2.63
C ILE A 61 -13.17 -10.64 1.66
N GLU A 62 -14.42 -10.73 2.13
CA GLU A 62 -15.60 -10.33 1.34
C GLU A 62 -15.51 -8.86 0.93
N ARG A 63 -15.18 -7.97 1.87
CA ARG A 63 -14.99 -6.54 1.61
C ARG A 63 -13.80 -6.28 0.69
N ALA A 64 -12.65 -6.91 0.96
CA ALA A 64 -11.45 -6.76 0.16
C ALA A 64 -11.65 -7.25 -1.28
N ALA A 65 -12.38 -8.36 -1.48
CA ALA A 65 -12.71 -8.87 -2.81
C ALA A 65 -13.63 -7.91 -3.58
N ARG A 66 -14.60 -7.28 -2.90
CA ARG A 66 -15.45 -6.24 -3.48
C ARG A 66 -14.62 -5.01 -3.89
N VAL A 67 -13.84 -4.45 -2.96
CA VAL A 67 -12.97 -3.29 -3.24
C VAL A 67 -11.95 -3.59 -4.34
N THR A 68 -11.41 -4.81 -4.38
CA THR A 68 -10.50 -5.23 -5.46
C THR A 68 -11.18 -5.10 -6.83
N ARG A 69 -12.39 -5.65 -6.98
CA ARG A 69 -13.12 -5.62 -8.26
C ARG A 69 -13.62 -4.22 -8.64
N GLU A 70 -14.16 -3.49 -7.67
CA GLU A 70 -14.90 -2.26 -7.93
C GLU A 70 -14.02 -1.01 -7.95
N ALA A 71 -12.87 -1.03 -7.25
CA ALA A 71 -12.01 0.13 -7.10
C ALA A 71 -10.58 -0.11 -7.63
N ILE A 72 -9.94 -1.22 -7.23
CA ILE A 72 -8.52 -1.45 -7.52
C ILE A 72 -8.29 -1.88 -8.97
N VAL A 73 -9.05 -2.84 -9.49
CA VAL A 73 -8.91 -3.30 -10.88
C VAL A 73 -9.10 -2.14 -11.88
N PRO A 74 -10.12 -1.26 -11.75
CA PRO A 74 -10.21 -0.06 -12.56
C PRO A 74 -9.00 0.87 -12.43
N ALA A 75 -8.44 1.03 -11.23
CA ALA A 75 -7.22 1.82 -11.02
C ALA A 75 -6.01 1.24 -11.73
N ILE A 76 -5.84 -0.09 -11.72
CA ILE A 76 -4.79 -0.79 -12.46
C ILE A 76 -4.92 -0.52 -13.96
N GLU A 77 -6.12 -0.73 -14.53
CA GLU A 77 -6.34 -0.54 -15.97
C GLU A 77 -6.13 0.92 -16.39
N MET A 78 -6.58 1.89 -15.59
CA MET A 78 -6.36 3.31 -15.86
C MET A 78 -4.89 3.70 -15.76
N SER A 79 -4.14 3.09 -14.83
CA SER A 79 -2.70 3.32 -14.69
C SER A 79 -1.95 2.86 -15.92
N ARG A 80 -2.26 1.65 -16.41
CA ARG A 80 -1.67 1.10 -17.63
C ARG A 80 -1.95 1.98 -18.84
N LYS A 81 -3.20 2.43 -19.03
CA LYS A 81 -3.60 3.35 -20.11
C LYS A 81 -2.88 4.70 -20.05
N ALA A 82 -2.66 5.21 -18.84
CA ALA A 82 -1.92 6.44 -18.62
C ALA A 82 -0.38 6.27 -18.71
N GLY A 83 0.11 5.04 -18.92
CA GLY A 83 1.54 4.75 -19.04
C GLY A 83 2.30 4.67 -17.71
N LEU A 84 1.60 4.57 -16.57
CA LEU A 84 2.24 4.37 -15.27
C LEU A 84 2.72 2.93 -15.12
N PRO A 85 3.94 2.69 -14.62
CA PRO A 85 4.36 1.38 -14.15
C PRO A 85 3.41 0.85 -13.07
N VAL A 86 2.99 -0.40 -13.21
CA VAL A 86 2.24 -1.14 -12.19
C VAL A 86 3.19 -2.08 -11.46
N ILE A 87 3.29 -1.89 -10.15
CA ILE A 87 4.18 -2.65 -9.27
C ILE A 87 3.33 -3.43 -8.27
N HIS A 88 3.35 -4.75 -8.37
CA HIS A 88 2.73 -5.65 -7.41
C HIS A 88 3.70 -5.93 -6.28
N ALA A 89 3.23 -5.77 -5.05
CA ALA A 89 3.95 -6.08 -3.82
C ALA A 89 3.16 -7.09 -2.98
N PRO A 90 2.93 -8.32 -3.49
CA PRO A 90 2.34 -9.37 -2.69
C PRO A 90 3.43 -9.93 -1.76
N SER A 91 3.07 -10.36 -0.55
CA SER A 91 4.02 -10.98 0.40
C SER A 91 5.07 -11.88 -0.27
N PRO A 92 6.31 -11.94 0.25
CA PRO A 92 7.43 -12.62 -0.44
C PRO A 92 7.14 -14.04 -0.93
N GLU A 93 6.33 -14.81 -0.21
CA GLU A 93 5.92 -16.17 -0.60
C GLU A 93 5.03 -16.20 -1.84
N VAL A 94 4.11 -15.23 -1.96
CA VAL A 94 3.24 -15.07 -3.12
C VAL A 94 4.01 -14.48 -4.30
N ALA A 95 4.87 -13.48 -4.07
CA ALA A 95 5.69 -12.88 -5.13
C ALA A 95 6.53 -13.92 -5.91
N ARG A 96 7.10 -14.91 -5.20
CA ARG A 96 7.88 -16.00 -5.80
C ARG A 96 7.10 -16.91 -6.76
N GLN A 97 5.77 -16.83 -6.77
CA GLN A 97 4.92 -17.57 -7.71
C GLN A 97 4.91 -16.93 -9.12
N PHE A 98 5.42 -15.70 -9.25
CA PHE A 98 5.39 -14.92 -10.48
C PHE A 98 6.79 -14.79 -11.09
N PRO A 99 7.00 -15.13 -12.37
CA PRO A 99 8.32 -15.04 -13.02
C PRO A 99 8.90 -13.62 -13.05
N GLN A 100 8.04 -12.59 -13.00
CA GLN A 100 8.42 -11.19 -12.93
C GLN A 100 9.31 -10.88 -11.72
N SER A 101 9.13 -11.60 -10.60
CA SER A 101 9.92 -11.35 -9.38
C SER A 101 11.40 -11.70 -9.52
N ALA A 102 11.78 -12.47 -10.55
CA ALA A 102 13.17 -12.80 -10.84
C ALA A 102 13.88 -11.77 -11.73
N ARG A 103 13.15 -10.75 -12.24
CA ARG A 103 13.65 -9.77 -13.21
C ARG A 103 14.16 -8.48 -12.56
N ASN A 104 13.91 -8.30 -11.27
CA ASN A 104 14.22 -7.06 -10.58
C ASN A 104 15.73 -6.89 -10.37
N PRO A 105 16.21 -5.65 -10.22
CA PRO A 105 17.59 -5.38 -9.83
C PRO A 105 17.95 -6.07 -8.52
N ALA A 106 19.24 -6.39 -8.37
CA ALA A 106 19.75 -6.96 -7.13
C ALA A 106 19.59 -5.97 -5.98
N ALA A 107 18.76 -6.31 -5.01
CA ALA A 107 18.57 -5.52 -3.80
C ALA A 107 19.54 -5.97 -2.69
N PRO A 108 20.05 -5.04 -1.87
CA PRO A 108 20.77 -5.43 -0.67
C PRO A 108 19.86 -6.26 0.23
N ALA A 109 20.43 -7.31 0.85
CA ALA A 109 19.70 -8.11 1.80
C ALA A 109 19.18 -7.21 2.92
N SER A 110 17.87 -7.25 3.18
CA SER A 110 17.31 -6.54 4.33
C SER A 110 18.02 -7.02 5.60
N PRO A 111 18.50 -6.10 6.46
CA PRO A 111 19.14 -6.50 7.70
C PRO A 111 18.14 -7.35 8.48
N ARG A 112 18.40 -8.65 8.59
CA ARG A 112 17.71 -9.46 9.57
C ARG A 112 18.07 -8.84 10.91
N GLY A 113 17.07 -8.46 11.72
CA GLY A 113 17.30 -7.85 13.03
C GLY A 113 18.42 -8.57 13.79
N GLY A 114 19.23 -7.80 14.52
CA GLY A 114 20.54 -8.23 15.05
C GLY A 114 20.58 -9.70 15.42
N ALA A 115 21.50 -10.45 14.78
CA ALA A 115 21.51 -11.92 14.81
C ALA A 115 21.32 -12.50 16.23
N ASP A 116 21.89 -11.80 17.22
CA ASP A 116 22.02 -12.28 18.59
C ASP A 116 21.08 -11.61 19.61
N TRP A 117 20.45 -10.47 19.29
CA TRP A 117 19.61 -9.74 20.24
C TRP A 117 18.35 -9.12 19.62
N PRO A 118 17.14 -9.31 20.19
CA PRO A 118 16.85 -10.13 21.37
C PRO A 118 17.17 -11.62 21.15
N PRO A 119 17.43 -12.42 22.20
CA PRO A 119 17.84 -13.82 22.04
C PRO A 119 16.83 -14.64 21.23
N PRO A 120 17.25 -15.67 20.47
CA PRO A 120 16.35 -16.49 19.65
C PRO A 120 15.13 -17.02 20.42
N ALA A 121 15.32 -17.59 21.62
CA ALA A 121 14.25 -18.10 22.46
C ALA A 121 13.25 -17.01 22.90
N PHE A 122 13.70 -15.76 23.06
CA PHE A 122 12.80 -14.64 23.34
C PHE A 122 11.99 -14.27 22.09
N ARG A 123 12.61 -14.29 20.89
CA ARG A 123 11.93 -13.99 19.63
C ARG A 123 10.84 -15.02 19.30
N SER A 124 11.14 -16.30 19.51
CA SER A 124 10.17 -17.40 19.29
C SER A 124 9.22 -17.64 20.47
N ARG A 125 9.41 -16.91 21.60
CA ARG A 125 8.58 -17.03 22.82
C ARG A 125 8.60 -18.43 23.43
N GLU A 126 9.76 -19.08 23.42
CA GLU A 126 9.95 -20.44 23.94
C GLU A 126 10.47 -20.47 25.39
N GLY A 127 10.34 -21.64 26.04
CA GLY A 127 10.88 -21.88 27.38
C GLY A 127 10.36 -20.91 28.43
N ALA A 128 11.28 -20.22 29.13
CA ALA A 128 10.94 -19.22 30.14
C ALA A 128 10.15 -18.02 29.61
N TYR A 129 10.13 -17.80 28.29
CA TYR A 129 9.46 -16.65 27.66
C TYR A 129 8.05 -16.98 27.16
N ARG A 130 7.56 -18.20 27.39
CA ARG A 130 6.23 -18.65 26.94
C ARG A 130 5.08 -17.75 27.41
N ALA A 131 5.22 -17.14 28.59
CA ALA A 131 4.22 -16.20 29.12
C ALA A 131 4.04 -14.94 28.24
N PHE A 132 4.97 -14.65 27.33
CA PHE A 132 4.96 -13.47 26.47
C PHE A 132 4.50 -13.76 25.02
N HIS A 133 3.81 -14.88 24.78
CA HIS A 133 3.20 -15.13 23.47
C HIS A 133 2.29 -13.97 23.05
N GLY A 134 2.46 -13.51 21.81
CA GLY A 134 1.68 -12.41 21.27
C GLY A 134 0.19 -12.76 21.13
N PRO A 135 -0.68 -11.74 20.99
CA PRO A 135 -2.14 -11.92 20.99
C PRO A 135 -2.63 -12.92 19.94
N ARG A 136 -1.98 -12.99 18.77
CA ARG A 136 -2.36 -13.91 17.67
C ARG A 136 -2.06 -15.39 17.97
N SER A 137 -1.24 -15.68 18.99
CA SER A 137 -0.92 -17.04 19.44
C SER A 137 -1.65 -17.42 20.73
N GLN A 138 -2.41 -16.50 21.33
CA GLN A 138 -3.24 -16.79 22.49
C GLN A 138 -4.48 -17.60 22.06
N PRO A 139 -4.97 -18.57 22.85
CA PRO A 139 -6.19 -19.30 22.52
C PRO A 139 -7.45 -18.38 22.50
N PRO A 140 -8.32 -18.50 21.48
CA PRO A 140 -8.12 -19.24 20.23
C PRO A 140 -7.07 -18.56 19.34
N GLY A 141 -6.03 -19.30 18.94
CA GLY A 141 -4.95 -18.79 18.12
C GLY A 141 -5.33 -18.70 16.65
N ILE A 142 -4.66 -17.83 15.89
CA ILE A 142 -4.97 -17.63 14.46
C ILE A 142 -4.78 -18.89 13.61
N GLY A 143 -3.89 -19.80 14.02
CA GLY A 143 -3.56 -21.00 13.24
C GLY A 143 -4.77 -21.89 13.00
N LEU A 144 -5.75 -21.87 13.93
CA LEU A 144 -7.03 -22.55 13.76
C LEU A 144 -7.76 -22.17 12.47
N HIS A 145 -7.63 -20.91 12.04
CA HIS A 145 -8.31 -20.40 10.86
C HIS A 145 -7.37 -20.16 9.67
N TRP A 146 -6.07 -19.92 9.91
CA TRP A 146 -5.10 -19.61 8.87
C TRP A 146 -4.47 -20.85 8.24
N ASP A 147 -4.04 -21.83 9.06
CA ASP A 147 -3.32 -23.01 8.59
C ASP A 147 -4.09 -23.81 7.51
N PRO A 148 -5.44 -23.93 7.57
CA PRO A 148 -6.20 -24.64 6.54
C PRO A 148 -6.21 -23.97 5.15
N ILE A 149 -5.90 -22.66 5.06
CA ILE A 149 -6.05 -21.88 3.82
C ILE A 149 -4.72 -21.33 3.29
N SER A 150 -3.65 -21.31 4.09
CA SER A 150 -2.39 -20.64 3.76
C SER A 150 -1.70 -21.20 2.52
N ASP A 151 -1.83 -22.51 2.27
CA ASP A 151 -1.18 -23.18 1.13
C ASP A 151 -1.72 -22.70 -0.23
N GLY A 152 -2.96 -22.20 -0.25
CA GLY A 152 -3.62 -21.67 -1.45
C GLY A 152 -3.45 -20.16 -1.65
N LEU A 153 -2.64 -19.48 -0.82
CA LEU A 153 -2.48 -18.04 -0.87
C LEU A 153 -1.78 -17.61 -2.16
N THR A 154 -2.45 -16.75 -2.92
CA THR A 154 -1.91 -16.10 -4.11
C THR A 154 -2.60 -14.75 -4.35
N VAL A 155 -2.28 -14.08 -5.46
CA VAL A 155 -2.98 -12.85 -5.87
C VAL A 155 -4.43 -13.17 -6.24
N SER A 156 -5.35 -12.27 -5.92
CA SER A 156 -6.77 -12.38 -6.27
C SER A 156 -6.96 -12.66 -7.76
N PRO A 157 -7.82 -13.62 -8.17
CA PRO A 157 -8.05 -13.95 -9.57
C PRO A 157 -8.70 -12.80 -10.36
N SER A 158 -9.20 -11.76 -9.69
CA SER A 158 -9.68 -10.53 -10.36
C SER A 158 -8.54 -9.63 -10.84
N VAL A 159 -7.31 -9.84 -10.36
CA VAL A 159 -6.14 -9.04 -10.68
C VAL A 159 -5.27 -9.81 -11.67
N GLU A 160 -5.13 -9.27 -12.87
CA GLU A 160 -4.21 -9.78 -13.87
C GLU A 160 -2.82 -9.17 -13.64
N VAL A 161 -1.81 -10.02 -13.38
CA VAL A 161 -0.39 -9.62 -13.37
C VAL A 161 0.15 -9.83 -14.78
N ARG A 162 0.41 -8.74 -15.50
CA ARG A 162 0.89 -8.79 -16.90
C ARG A 162 2.41 -8.93 -16.97
N ASP A 163 2.94 -9.24 -18.15
CA ASP A 163 4.37 -9.49 -18.34
C ASP A 163 5.21 -8.22 -18.14
N GLU A 164 4.65 -7.06 -18.49
CA GLU A 164 5.25 -5.74 -18.31
C GLU A 164 5.19 -5.20 -16.87
N ASP A 165 4.34 -5.80 -16.02
CA ASP A 165 4.23 -5.42 -14.62
C ASP A 165 5.48 -5.83 -13.83
N VAL A 166 5.75 -5.10 -12.74
CA VAL A 166 6.80 -5.46 -11.79
C VAL A 166 6.18 -6.25 -10.64
N VAL A 167 6.85 -7.29 -10.15
CA VAL A 167 6.48 -7.98 -8.91
C VAL A 167 7.66 -7.94 -7.95
N ILE A 168 7.53 -7.26 -6.81
CA ILE A 168 8.59 -7.14 -5.80
C ILE A 168 8.35 -8.07 -4.61
N THR A 169 9.43 -8.41 -3.91
CA THR A 169 9.46 -9.24 -2.70
C THR A 169 9.84 -8.45 -1.45
N THR A 170 10.59 -7.35 -1.58
CA THR A 170 11.08 -6.55 -0.43
C THR A 170 11.04 -5.05 -0.70
N GLY A 171 11.10 -4.25 0.36
CA GLY A 171 11.22 -2.79 0.27
C GLY A 171 12.52 -2.32 -0.38
N ALA A 172 13.62 -3.03 -0.14
CA ALA A 172 14.90 -2.74 -0.79
C ALA A 172 14.80 -2.95 -2.31
N GLU A 173 14.16 -4.04 -2.74
CA GLU A 173 13.92 -4.31 -4.16
C GLU A 173 12.99 -3.29 -4.80
N LEU A 174 11.92 -2.88 -4.09
CA LEU A 174 11.09 -1.77 -4.54
C LEU A 174 11.94 -0.49 -4.72
N HIS A 175 12.81 -0.15 -3.77
CA HIS A 175 13.68 1.01 -3.89
C HIS A 175 14.59 0.94 -5.13
N GLU A 176 15.26 -0.19 -5.39
CA GLU A 176 16.12 -0.34 -6.56
C GLU A 176 15.36 -0.22 -7.88
N VAL A 177 14.16 -0.83 -7.98
CA VAL A 177 13.29 -0.69 -9.17
C VAL A 177 12.92 0.78 -9.41
N LEU A 178 12.55 1.50 -8.36
CA LEU A 178 12.14 2.90 -8.45
C LEU A 178 13.33 3.80 -8.83
N ALA A 179 14.51 3.55 -8.26
CA ALA A 179 15.74 4.28 -8.56
C ALA A 179 16.17 4.10 -10.03
N GLU A 180 16.17 2.86 -10.54
CA GLU A 180 16.49 2.56 -11.94
C GLU A 180 15.53 3.27 -12.91
N ARG A 181 14.25 3.39 -12.53
CA ARG A 181 13.20 4.01 -13.34
C ARG A 181 13.04 5.52 -13.11
N ASN A 182 13.86 6.15 -12.26
CA ASN A 182 13.73 7.55 -11.85
C ASN A 182 12.33 7.92 -11.32
N VAL A 183 11.66 6.97 -10.65
CA VAL A 183 10.34 7.19 -10.04
C VAL A 183 10.51 7.85 -8.68
N LEU A 184 9.76 8.92 -8.44
CA LEU A 184 9.79 9.71 -7.21
C LEU A 184 8.44 9.70 -6.48
N HIS A 185 7.35 9.41 -7.20
CA HIS A 185 5.98 9.49 -6.71
C HIS A 185 5.32 8.11 -6.71
N LEU A 186 4.81 7.69 -5.56
CA LEU A 186 4.17 6.40 -5.37
C LEU A 186 2.69 6.59 -5.10
N VAL A 187 1.87 6.09 -6.01
CA VAL A 187 0.43 5.96 -5.83
C VAL A 187 0.18 4.59 -5.20
N TYR A 188 -0.31 4.53 -3.97
CA TYR A 188 -0.55 3.27 -3.25
C TYR A 188 -2.03 2.85 -3.30
N ALA A 189 -2.23 1.54 -3.44
CA ALA A 189 -3.51 0.84 -3.27
C ALA A 189 -3.26 -0.55 -2.64
N GLY A 190 -4.28 -1.12 -2.00
CA GLY A 190 -4.21 -2.49 -1.48
C GLY A 190 -4.59 -2.64 -0.01
N PHE A 191 -4.13 -3.71 0.62
CA PHE A 191 -4.70 -4.21 1.87
C PHE A 191 -3.68 -4.77 2.87
N ALA A 192 -4.01 -4.91 4.16
CA ALA A 192 -5.00 -4.09 4.86
C ALA A 192 -4.41 -2.70 5.14
N THR A 193 -5.23 -1.65 5.13
CA THR A 193 -4.77 -0.25 5.32
C THR A 193 -3.93 -0.09 6.59
N ASN A 194 -4.45 -0.59 7.71
CA ASN A 194 -3.85 -0.48 9.04
C ASN A 194 -2.75 -1.51 9.33
N TRP A 195 -2.52 -2.49 8.43
CA TRP A 195 -1.49 -3.52 8.59
C TRP A 195 -0.45 -3.41 7.49
N CYS A 196 -0.62 -4.12 6.37
CA CYS A 196 0.44 -4.31 5.39
C CYS A 196 0.75 -3.02 4.61
N VAL A 197 -0.28 -2.27 4.22
CA VAL A 197 -0.11 -1.00 3.47
C VAL A 197 0.80 -0.04 4.23
N LEU A 198 0.58 0.13 5.53
CA LEU A 198 1.43 0.96 6.38
C LEU A 198 2.73 0.27 6.80
N GLY A 199 2.69 -1.04 7.08
CA GLY A 199 3.68 -1.73 7.91
C GLY A 199 4.67 -2.64 7.20
N ARG A 200 4.41 -3.05 5.94
CA ARG A 200 5.41 -3.81 5.16
C ARG A 200 6.67 -2.96 4.98
N ASP A 201 7.80 -3.61 4.77
CA ASP A 201 9.06 -2.95 4.42
C ASP A 201 9.00 -2.23 3.06
N TYR A 202 8.08 -2.64 2.18
CA TYR A 202 7.66 -1.93 0.97
C TYR A 202 6.39 -1.07 1.14
N GLY A 203 5.88 -0.96 2.37
CA GLY A 203 4.70 -0.15 2.71
C GLY A 203 5.02 1.33 2.91
N ILE A 204 3.97 2.13 3.09
CA ILE A 204 4.01 3.59 3.14
C ILE A 204 5.03 4.11 4.16
N ARG A 205 5.01 3.60 5.41
CA ARG A 205 5.94 4.10 6.44
C ARG A 205 7.40 3.88 6.07
N SER A 206 7.69 2.81 5.33
CA SER A 206 9.04 2.49 4.89
C SER A 206 9.46 3.35 3.72
N MET A 207 8.62 3.45 2.69
CA MET A 207 8.93 4.24 1.50
C MET A 207 8.96 5.75 1.79
N ALA A 208 8.19 6.24 2.75
CA ALA A 208 8.32 7.60 3.27
C ALA A 208 9.70 7.85 3.90
N ARG A 209 10.28 6.87 4.61
CA ARG A 209 11.66 6.98 5.14
C ARG A 209 12.73 6.98 4.06
N TYR A 210 12.45 6.36 2.91
CA TYR A 210 13.31 6.47 1.73
C TYR A 210 13.18 7.85 1.03
N GLY A 211 12.19 8.67 1.41
CA GLY A 211 11.98 10.01 0.86
C GLY A 211 11.07 10.06 -0.37
N TYR A 212 10.35 8.98 -0.70
CA TYR A 212 9.39 9.00 -1.81
C TYR A 212 8.17 9.85 -1.47
N ASN A 213 7.62 10.53 -2.47
CA ASN A 213 6.34 11.23 -2.33
C ASN A 213 5.20 10.20 -2.38
N ILE A 214 4.32 10.23 -1.38
CA ILE A 214 3.24 9.24 -1.24
C ILE A 214 1.89 9.88 -1.56
N VAL A 215 1.13 9.24 -2.45
CA VAL A 215 -0.30 9.47 -2.64
C VAL A 215 -1.04 8.15 -2.44
N PHE A 216 -2.02 8.12 -1.54
CA PHE A 216 -2.82 6.92 -1.29
C PHE A 216 -4.21 7.01 -1.92
N LEU A 217 -4.61 5.99 -2.66
CA LEU A 217 -5.97 5.90 -3.20
C LEU A 217 -6.91 5.41 -2.09
N ARG A 218 -7.56 6.35 -1.41
CA ARG A 218 -8.37 6.08 -0.20
C ARG A 218 -9.59 5.18 -0.44
N ASP A 219 -10.03 5.08 -1.70
CA ASP A 219 -11.14 4.20 -2.10
C ASP A 219 -10.65 2.79 -2.50
N CYS A 220 -9.33 2.60 -2.62
CA CYS A 220 -8.68 1.35 -3.05
C CYS A 220 -8.12 0.54 -1.87
N THR A 221 -8.84 0.49 -0.75
CA THR A 221 -8.35 -0.18 0.45
C THR A 221 -9.46 -0.62 1.40
N ALA A 222 -9.08 -1.40 2.41
CA ALA A 222 -9.89 -1.71 3.56
C ALA A 222 -8.97 -2.11 4.74
N GLY A 223 -9.23 -1.54 5.90
CA GLY A 223 -8.63 -1.95 7.16
C GLY A 223 -9.32 -3.20 7.74
N VAL A 224 -8.63 -3.88 8.64
CA VAL A 224 -9.26 -4.85 9.54
C VAL A 224 -9.87 -4.09 10.70
N GLU A 225 -11.19 -4.21 10.82
CA GLU A 225 -12.03 -3.48 11.78
C GLU A 225 -12.25 -4.27 13.06
N PHE A 226 -12.60 -3.55 14.12
CA PHE A 226 -13.09 -4.10 15.38
C PHE A 226 -14.63 -4.08 15.39
N PRO A 227 -15.30 -4.85 16.27
CA PRO A 227 -16.76 -4.87 16.32
C PRO A 227 -17.42 -3.50 16.47
N ASP A 228 -16.80 -2.58 17.21
CA ASP A 228 -17.27 -1.22 17.46
C ASP A 228 -16.90 -0.21 16.35
N THR A 229 -16.00 -0.58 15.43
CA THR A 229 -15.58 0.27 14.31
C THR A 229 -16.09 -0.21 12.96
N LEU A 230 -16.64 -1.43 12.90
CA LEU A 230 -16.97 -2.15 11.68
C LEU A 230 -18.02 -1.44 10.82
N ASP A 231 -19.07 -0.92 11.43
CA ASP A 231 -20.20 -0.32 10.68
C ASP A 231 -19.79 0.97 9.97
N GLU A 232 -18.90 1.76 10.58
CA GLU A 232 -18.41 3.03 10.03
C GLU A 232 -17.05 2.90 9.33
N LEU A 233 -16.43 1.71 9.37
CA LEU A 233 -15.07 1.46 8.89
C LEU A 233 -14.05 2.42 9.52
N PHE A 234 -14.20 2.67 10.82
CA PHE A 234 -13.46 3.75 11.47
C PHE A 234 -11.95 3.47 11.55
N VAL A 235 -11.51 2.21 11.66
CA VAL A 235 -10.08 1.88 11.61
C VAL A 235 -9.50 2.19 10.23
N THR A 236 -10.24 1.91 9.16
CA THR A 236 -9.85 2.29 7.80
C THR A 236 -9.68 3.80 7.68
N GLU A 237 -10.67 4.59 8.15
CA GLU A 237 -10.59 6.06 8.12
C GLU A 237 -9.42 6.60 8.97
N ILE A 238 -9.18 6.05 10.17
CA ILE A 238 -8.05 6.47 11.01
C ILE A 238 -6.71 6.15 10.36
N ALA A 239 -6.56 4.99 9.72
CA ALA A 239 -5.34 4.64 8.99
C ALA A 239 -5.11 5.58 7.79
N VAL A 240 -6.17 5.97 7.07
CA VAL A 240 -6.10 6.98 6.01
C VAL A 240 -5.67 8.34 6.57
N ARG A 241 -6.22 8.76 7.72
CA ARG A 241 -5.81 10.01 8.40
C ARG A 241 -4.36 9.98 8.84
N GLU A 242 -3.85 8.84 9.32
CA GLU A 242 -2.43 8.69 9.67
C GLU A 242 -1.55 8.94 8.44
N ILE A 243 -1.90 8.39 7.27
CA ILE A 243 -1.19 8.63 6.00
C ILE A 243 -1.21 10.12 5.67
N GLU A 244 -2.41 10.72 5.71
CA GLU A 244 -2.66 12.13 5.41
C GLU A 244 -1.97 13.11 6.37
N GLN A 245 -1.62 12.70 7.59
CA GLN A 245 -0.98 13.57 8.57
C GLN A 245 0.54 13.39 8.57
N GLN A 246 1.04 12.16 8.43
CA GLN A 246 2.44 11.83 8.74
C GLN A 246 3.28 11.45 7.51
N PHE A 247 2.68 10.95 6.43
CA PHE A 247 3.44 10.27 5.38
C PHE A 247 3.20 10.79 3.96
N GLY A 248 2.11 11.51 3.71
CA GLY A 248 1.84 12.09 2.41
C GLY A 248 0.40 12.51 2.25
N PHE A 249 -0.19 12.18 1.10
CA PHE A 249 -1.50 12.65 0.70
C PHE A 249 -2.42 11.49 0.35
N SER A 250 -3.72 11.75 0.19
CA SER A 250 -4.64 10.80 -0.43
C SER A 250 -5.44 11.44 -1.56
N ALA A 251 -5.84 10.63 -2.55
CA ALA A 251 -6.69 11.04 -3.67
C ALA A 251 -7.90 10.10 -3.78
N SER A 252 -9.01 10.59 -4.34
CA SER A 252 -10.14 9.72 -4.67
C SER A 252 -9.84 8.92 -5.93
N ASN A 253 -10.52 7.80 -6.10
CA ASN A 253 -10.51 7.09 -7.37
C ASN A 253 -11.10 7.92 -8.49
N GLN A 254 -12.11 8.76 -8.20
CA GLN A 254 -12.70 9.65 -9.20
C GLN A 254 -11.65 10.60 -9.77
N ASP A 255 -10.93 11.33 -8.93
CA ASP A 255 -9.87 12.27 -9.34
C ASP A 255 -8.76 11.53 -10.11
N TYR A 256 -8.37 10.36 -9.62
CA TYR A 256 -7.35 9.53 -10.26
C TYR A 256 -7.78 9.08 -11.66
N PHE A 257 -8.99 8.55 -11.81
CA PHE A 257 -9.51 8.08 -13.10
C PHE A 257 -9.71 9.21 -14.09
N GLU A 258 -10.19 10.37 -13.64
CA GLU A 258 -10.32 11.55 -14.47
C GLU A 258 -8.96 12.02 -15.01
N SER A 259 -7.93 12.04 -14.17
CA SER A 259 -6.59 12.42 -14.61
C SER A 259 -5.96 11.40 -15.55
N CYS A 260 -6.05 10.09 -15.25
CA CYS A 260 -5.54 9.04 -16.13
C CYS A 260 -6.22 9.06 -17.51
N ARG A 261 -7.53 9.34 -17.56
CA ARG A 261 -8.28 9.39 -18.82
C ARG A 261 -7.80 10.52 -19.72
N LYS A 262 -7.58 11.71 -19.16
CA LYS A 262 -7.02 12.86 -19.91
C LYS A 262 -5.64 12.56 -20.50
N ILE A 263 -4.81 11.79 -19.79
CA ILE A 263 -3.50 11.34 -20.30
C ILE A 263 -3.68 10.34 -21.45
N SER A 264 -4.55 9.33 -21.28
CA SER A 264 -4.81 8.33 -22.32
C SER A 264 -5.35 8.95 -23.61
N GLU A 265 -6.32 9.86 -23.50
CA GLU A 265 -6.90 10.59 -24.65
C GLU A 265 -5.85 11.44 -25.36
N ARG A 266 -4.87 11.97 -24.63
CA ARG A 266 -3.74 12.69 -25.23
C ARG A 266 -2.79 11.75 -25.98
N ASN A 267 -2.54 10.55 -25.46
CA ASN A 267 -1.62 9.59 -26.07
C ASN A 267 -2.18 8.94 -27.35
N GLU A 268 -3.50 8.95 -27.52
CA GLU A 268 -4.21 8.41 -28.69
C GLU A 268 -4.34 9.42 -29.85
N ASN A 269 -4.10 10.71 -29.61
CA ASN A 269 -4.18 11.81 -30.59
C ASN A 269 -2.79 12.24 -31.08
#